data_AF-A0A847HUI6-F1
#
_entry.id   AF-A0A847HUI6-F1
#
_cell.length_a   1.000
_cell.length_b   1.000
_cell.length_c   1.000
_cell.angle_alpha   90.00
_cell.angle_beta   90.00
_cell.angle_gamma   90.00
#
_symmetry.space_group_name_H-M   'P 1'
#
loop_
_entity.id
_entity.type
_entity.pdbx_description
1 polymer ?
#
loop_
_entity_poly.entity_id
_entity_poly.type
_entity_poly.pdbx_seq_one_letter_code
_entity_poly.pdbx_strand_id
1 'polypeptide(L)'
;MAQEGYDTLINLTDSRYRLSIVVARRAAQLKFGIPSVLPPEALPRTENSVTIAMKELELTKDVVWGEDLPSMDELRRVSAPPRPEPTTAGYTSATLDDEE
;
A
#
# COMPACT_ATOMS: atom_id res chain seq x y z
N MET A 1 0.57 -15.11 28.36
CA MET A 1 1.29 -15.70 27.23
C MET A 1 1.66 -14.54 26.31
N ALA A 2 2.95 -14.25 26.14
CA ALA A 2 3.38 -13.26 25.15
C ALA A 2 2.92 -13.76 23.77
N GLN A 3 2.34 -12.86 22.99
CA GLN A 3 1.78 -13.16 21.67
C GLN A 3 2.93 -13.69 20.79
N GLU A 4 2.90 -14.95 20.34
CA GLU A 4 4.03 -15.63 19.64
C GLU A 4 4.60 -14.85 18.43
N GLY A 5 3.83 -13.93 17.82
CA GLY A 5 4.33 -13.05 16.76
C GLY A 5 5.07 -11.79 17.26
N TYR A 6 4.85 -11.34 18.49
CA TYR A 6 5.41 -10.10 19.00
C TYR A 6 6.92 -10.20 19.26
N ASP A 7 7.38 -11.33 19.77
CA ASP A 7 8.82 -11.56 20.01
C ASP A 7 9.59 -11.60 18.68
N THR A 8 9.01 -12.23 17.64
CA THR A 8 9.54 -12.20 16.27
C THR A 8 9.63 -10.77 15.75
N LEU A 9 8.57 -9.98 15.90
CA LEU A 9 8.54 -8.59 15.44
C LEU A 9 9.56 -7.70 16.15
N ILE A 10 9.77 -7.90 17.46
CA ILE A 10 10.81 -7.18 18.19
C ILE A 10 12.18 -7.49 17.59
N ASN A 11 12.48 -8.76 17.32
CA ASN A 11 13.78 -9.19 16.81
C ASN A 11 14.07 -8.73 15.37
N LEU A 12 13.06 -8.30 14.61
CA LEU A 12 13.22 -7.69 13.28
C LEU A 12 13.64 -6.21 13.33
N THR A 13 13.66 -5.62 14.53
CA THR A 13 14.08 -4.24 14.76
C THR A 13 15.11 -4.16 15.88
N ASP A 14 15.79 -3.03 16.01
CA ASP A 14 16.79 -2.83 17.08
C ASP A 14 16.16 -2.44 18.43
N SER A 15 14.88 -2.06 18.43
CA SER A 15 14.20 -1.56 19.62
C SER A 15 12.67 -1.61 19.47
N ARG A 16 11.96 -1.75 20.60
CA ARG A 16 10.49 -1.68 20.64
C ARG A 16 9.93 -0.35 20.13
N TYR A 17 10.69 0.74 20.35
CA TYR A 17 10.32 2.06 19.84
C TYR A 17 10.39 2.06 18.31
N ARG A 18 11.46 1.50 17.73
CA ARG A 18 11.58 1.40 16.28
C ARG A 18 10.50 0.53 15.66
N LEU A 19 10.19 -0.63 16.24
CA LEU A 19 9.06 -1.45 15.81
C LEU A 19 7.76 -0.64 15.76
N SER A 20 7.46 0.11 16.83
CA SER A 20 6.26 0.95 16.89
C SER A 20 6.21 1.99 15.77
N ILE A 21 7.33 2.66 15.49
CA ILE A 21 7.41 3.69 14.43
C ILE A 21 7.29 3.07 13.04
N VAL A 22 7.97 1.94 12.78
CA VAL A 22 7.93 1.24 11.49
C VAL A 22 6.51 0.77 11.18
N VAL A 23 5.87 0.09 12.13
CA VAL A 23 4.48 -0.38 11.99
C VAL A 23 3.52 0.79 11.79
N ALA A 24 3.66 1.88 12.56
CA ALA A 24 2.79 3.05 12.44
C ALA A 24 2.94 3.74 11.07
N ARG A 25 4.18 3.91 10.59
CA ARG A 25 4.44 4.49 9.27
C ARG A 25 3.92 3.61 8.14
N ARG A 26 4.13 2.29 8.22
CA ARG A 26 3.60 1.37 7.22
C ARG A 26 2.07 1.33 7.21
N ALA A 27 1.44 1.33 8.38
CA ALA A 27 -0.01 1.44 8.50
C ALA A 27 -0.55 2.74 7.87
N ALA A 28 0.18 3.85 8.01
CA ALA A 28 -0.17 5.11 7.34
C ALA A 28 -0.08 4.98 5.81
N GLN A 29 0.99 4.38 5.27
CA GLN A 29 1.13 4.12 3.83
C GLN A 29 -0.07 3.34 3.26
N LEU A 30 -0.49 2.27 3.95
CA LEU A 30 -1.66 1.48 3.57
C LEU A 30 -2.94 2.34 3.52
N LYS A 31 -3.15 3.20 4.52
CA LYS A 31 -4.29 4.13 4.54
C LYS A 31 -4.25 5.17 3.42
N PHE A 32 -3.05 5.56 2.98
CA PHE A 32 -2.87 6.49 1.85
C PHE A 32 -2.95 5.83 0.48
N GLY A 33 -3.31 4.54 0.42
CA GLY A 33 -3.56 3.82 -0.83
C GLY A 33 -2.31 3.19 -1.45
N ILE A 34 -1.19 3.12 -0.71
CA ILE A 34 -0.07 2.26 -1.10
C ILE A 34 -0.51 0.82 -0.84
N PRO A 35 -0.48 -0.07 -1.84
CA PRO A 35 -1.01 -1.42 -1.71
C PRO A 35 -0.19 -2.26 -0.72
N SER A 36 -0.82 -3.32 -0.23
CA SER A 36 -0.12 -4.33 0.56
C SER A 36 0.89 -5.09 -0.31
N VAL A 37 2.01 -5.48 0.31
CA VAL A 37 3.00 -6.39 -0.32
C VAL A 37 2.66 -7.86 -0.11
N LEU A 38 1.67 -8.17 0.74
CA LEU A 38 1.19 -9.52 0.92
C LEU A 38 0.30 -9.94 -0.24
N PRO A 39 0.41 -11.21 -0.69
CA PRO A 39 -0.56 -11.75 -1.63
C PRO A 39 -1.92 -11.96 -0.93
N PRO A 40 -3.03 -12.00 -1.69
CA PRO A 40 -4.39 -12.04 -1.14
C PRO A 40 -4.66 -13.16 -0.12
N GLU A 41 -4.01 -14.31 -0.28
CA GLU A 41 -4.13 -15.47 0.61
C GLU A 41 -3.43 -15.30 1.96
N ALA A 42 -2.41 -14.44 2.03
CA ALA A 42 -1.66 -14.14 3.25
C ALA A 42 -2.20 -12.89 3.98
N LEU A 43 -3.08 -12.12 3.31
CA LEU A 43 -3.71 -10.96 3.92
C LEU A 43 -4.63 -11.41 5.07
N PRO A 44 -4.46 -10.84 6.28
CA PRO A 44 -5.38 -11.09 7.37
C PRO A 44 -6.77 -10.58 7.00
N ARG A 45 -7.83 -11.29 7.43
CA ARG A 45 -9.23 -10.90 7.21
C ARG A 45 -9.63 -9.73 8.11
N THR A 46 -9.02 -8.57 7.89
CA THR A 46 -9.23 -7.35 8.67
C THR A 46 -8.92 -6.11 7.83
N GLU A 47 -9.62 -5.02 8.14
CA GLU A 47 -9.31 -3.69 7.59
C GLU A 47 -8.29 -2.94 8.46
N ASN A 48 -7.86 -3.53 9.57
CA ASN A 48 -6.91 -2.89 10.47
C ASN A 48 -5.51 -2.86 9.84
N SER A 49 -5.19 -1.69 9.26
CA SER A 49 -3.87 -1.37 8.69
C SER A 49 -2.67 -1.66 9.61
N VAL A 50 -2.83 -1.56 10.94
CA VAL A 50 -1.75 -1.91 11.90
C VAL A 50 -1.52 -3.40 11.90
N THR A 51 -2.59 -4.20 11.95
CA THR A 51 -2.50 -5.66 11.87
C THR A 51 -1.88 -6.12 10.55
N ILE A 52 -2.28 -5.50 9.43
CA ILE A 52 -1.69 -5.79 8.12
C ILE A 52 -0.21 -5.42 8.10
N ALA A 53 0.18 -4.23 8.60
CA ALA A 53 1.57 -3.80 8.65
C ALA A 53 2.46 -4.69 9.53
N MET A 54 1.94 -5.14 10.68
CA MET A 54 2.64 -6.13 11.51
C MET A 54 2.81 -7.45 10.76
N LYS A 55 1.79 -7.89 10.02
CA LYS A 55 1.85 -9.15 9.27
C LYS A 55 2.80 -9.07 8.07
N GLU A 56 2.83 -7.94 7.38
CA GLU A 56 3.79 -7.67 6.31
C GLU A 56 5.22 -7.72 6.82
N LEU A 57 5.50 -7.07 7.96
CA LEU A 57 6.83 -7.06 8.56
C LEU A 57 7.26 -8.47 9.00
N GLU A 58 6.32 -9.29 9.50
CA GLU A 58 6.60 -10.67 9.91
C GLU A 58 6.89 -11.60 8.71
N LEU A 59 6.12 -11.47 7.63
CA LEU A 59 6.11 -12.45 6.54
C LEU A 59 7.00 -12.07 5.34
N THR A 60 7.35 -10.80 5.19
CA THR A 60 8.02 -10.29 3.98
C THR A 60 9.31 -9.54 4.32
N LYS A 61 10.20 -9.45 3.32
CA LYS A 61 11.41 -8.61 3.40
C LYS A 61 11.24 -7.28 2.65
N ASP A 62 10.05 -7.05 2.08
CA ASP A 62 9.77 -5.90 1.24
C ASP A 62 9.44 -4.64 2.06
N VAL A 63 9.08 -4.83 3.34
CA VAL A 63 8.98 -3.72 4.31
C VAL A 63 10.35 -3.49 4.95
N VAL A 64 11.08 -2.52 4.40
CA VAL A 64 12.41 -2.12 4.87
C VAL A 64 12.34 -0.84 5.70
N TRP A 65 13.18 -0.73 6.72
CA TRP A 65 13.36 0.46 7.54
C TRP A 65 14.83 0.85 7.60
N GLY A 66 15.13 2.15 7.64
CA GLY A 66 16.49 2.67 7.58
C GLY A 66 16.53 4.15 7.20
N GLU A 67 17.70 4.58 6.76
CA GLU A 67 17.93 5.92 6.20
C GLU A 67 17.80 5.88 4.66
N ASP A 68 17.71 7.04 4.01
CA ASP A 68 17.62 7.19 2.55
C ASP A 68 16.48 6.41 1.87
N LEU A 69 15.32 6.35 2.53
CA LEU A 69 14.10 5.76 1.98
C LEU A 69 13.26 6.79 1.22
N PRO A 70 12.49 6.35 0.19
CA PRO A 70 11.62 7.24 -0.57
C PRO A 70 10.56 7.90 0.31
N SER A 71 10.18 9.11 -0.08
CA SER A 71 9.06 9.85 0.51
C SER A 71 7.72 9.18 0.21
N MET A 72 6.69 9.55 0.99
CA MET A 72 5.33 9.04 0.76
C MET A 72 4.80 9.35 -0.65
N ASP A 73 5.14 10.54 -1.17
CA ASP A 73 4.71 10.96 -2.51
C ASP A 73 5.39 10.16 -3.62
N GLU A 74 6.67 9.84 -3.46
CA GLU A 74 7.40 8.98 -4.40
C GLU A 74 6.82 7.57 -4.41
N LEU A 75 6.58 6.99 -3.22
CA LEU A 75 5.94 5.69 -3.09
C LEU A 75 4.58 5.65 -3.78
N ARG A 76 3.76 6.69 -3.57
CA ARG A 76 2.44 6.79 -4.18
C ARG A 76 2.49 6.91 -5.69
N ARG A 77 3.46 7.64 -6.25
CA ARG A 77 3.62 7.76 -7.72
C ARG A 77 3.99 6.42 -8.34
N VAL A 78 4.89 5.67 -7.71
CA VAL A 78 5.32 4.36 -8.21
C VAL A 78 4.22 3.31 -8.04
N SER A 79 3.41 3.41 -6.98
CA SER A 79 2.30 2.48 -6.75
C SER A 79 1.00 2.84 -7.48
N ALA A 80 0.92 4.00 -8.12
CA ALA A 80 -0.28 4.40 -8.85
C ALA A 80 -0.45 3.50 -10.08
N PRO A 81 -1.66 2.95 -10.32
CA PRO A 81 -1.91 2.22 -11.56
C PRO A 81 -1.65 3.15 -12.76
N PRO A 82 -1.15 2.62 -13.89
CA PRO A 82 -0.94 3.41 -15.09
C PRO A 82 -2.26 4.12 -15.44
N ARG A 83 -2.21 5.45 -15.51
CA ARG A 83 -3.39 6.26 -15.84
C ARG A 83 -3.89 5.77 -17.20
N PRO A 84 -5.17 5.36 -17.34
CA PRO A 84 -5.68 4.91 -18.63
C PRO A 84 -5.50 6.06 -19.63
N GLU A 85 -4.93 5.76 -20.79
CA GLU A 85 -4.81 6.71 -21.88
C GLU A 85 -6.22 7.24 -22.22
N PRO A 86 -6.38 8.55 -22.46
CA PRO A 86 -7.67 9.08 -22.84
C PRO A 86 -8.07 8.47 -24.19
N THR A 87 -8.98 7.50 -24.16
CA THR A 87 -9.69 7.03 -25.36
C THR A 87 -10.28 8.26 -26.01
N THR A 88 -9.73 8.64 -27.17
CA THR A 88 -10.27 9.69 -28.01
C THR A 88 -11.62 9.19 -28.50
N ALA A 89 -12.68 9.46 -27.74
CA ALA A 89 -14.04 9.20 -28.15
C ALA A 89 -14.31 10.09 -29.37
N GLY A 90 -14.34 9.47 -30.54
CA GLY A 90 -14.69 10.13 -31.79
C GLY A 90 -16.04 10.81 -31.65
N TYR A 91 -16.03 12.14 -31.78
CA TYR A 91 -17.23 12.92 -32.01
C TYR A 91 -17.83 12.49 -33.35
N THR A 92 -18.80 11.58 -33.34
CA THR A 92 -19.70 11.42 -34.48
C THR A 92 -20.72 12.54 -34.42
N SER A 93 -20.46 13.61 -35.16
CA SER A 93 -21.43 14.64 -35.50
C SER A 93 -22.57 13.99 -36.28
N ALA A 94 -23.69 13.73 -35.61
CA ALA A 94 -24.95 13.39 -36.27
C ALA A 94 -25.43 14.62 -37.04
N THR A 95 -25.44 14.52 -38.36
CA THR A 95 -26.07 15.46 -39.27
C THR A 95 -27.56 15.50 -38.98
N LEU A 96 -28.05 16.69 -38.62
CA LEU A 96 -29.48 17.02 -38.66
C LEU A 96 -29.86 17.13 -40.13
N ASP A 97 -30.59 16.13 -40.65
CA ASP A 97 -31.31 16.27 -41.92
C ASP A 97 -32.52 17.17 -41.68
N ASP A 98 -32.42 18.38 -42.25
CA ASP A 98 -33.53 19.22 -42.68
C ASP A 98 -34.23 18.49 -43.85
N GLU A 99 -35.49 18.09 -43.71
CA GLU A 99 -36.39 17.91 -44.87
C GLU A 99 -37.79 18.47 -44.57
N GLU A 100 -38.30 19.09 -45.64
CA GLU A 100 -39.34 20.10 -45.83
C GLU A 100 -40.79 19.70 -45.50
#